data_AF-A0A6J4QVG4-F1
#
_entry.id   AF-A0A6J4QVG4-F1
#
_cell.length_a   1.000
_cell.length_b   1.000
_cell.length_c   1.000
_cell.angle_alpha   90.00
_cell.angle_beta   90.00
_cell.angle_gamma   90.00
#
_symmetry.space_group_name_H-M   'P 1'
#
loop_
_entity.id
_entity.type
_entity.pdbx_description
1 polymer ?
#
loop_
_entity_poly.entity_id
_entity_poly.type
_entity_poly.pdbx_seq_one_letter_code
_entity_poly.pdbx_strand_id
1 'polypeptide(L)' 'LAVGGEAGARQVVRNLIADVDLELALSGRRSVAEVDRSLVTRFER' A
#
# COMPACT_ATOMS: atom_id res chain seq x y z
N LEU A 1 -3.45 -12.70 11.90
CA LEU A 1 -3.29 -14.17 11.82
C LEU A 1 -3.57 -14.82 13.18
N ALA A 2 -2.89 -14.41 14.26
CA ALA A 2 -3.16 -14.88 15.62
C ALA A 2 -4.45 -14.32 16.26
N VAL A 3 -5.00 -13.20 15.77
CA VAL A 3 -6.37 -12.73 16.08
C VAL A 3 -7.23 -12.96 14.83
N GLY A 4 -8.34 -13.70 14.96
CA GLY A 4 -9.32 -13.94 13.90
C GLY A 4 -8.92 -14.95 12.81
N GLY A 5 -7.79 -15.67 12.96
CA GLY A 5 -7.38 -16.74 12.05
C GLY A 5 -7.28 -16.30 10.58
N GLU A 6 -7.82 -17.12 9.68
CA GLU A 6 -7.88 -16.85 8.24
C GLU A 6 -8.68 -15.59 7.92
N ALA A 7 -9.87 -15.43 8.52
CA ALA A 7 -10.73 -14.28 8.28
C ALA A 7 -10.02 -12.95 8.65
N GLY A 8 -9.32 -12.95 9.78
CA GLY A 8 -8.48 -11.82 10.19
C GLY A 8 -7.34 -11.55 9.21
N ALA A 9 -6.68 -12.60 8.71
CA ALA A 9 -5.63 -12.46 7.70
C ALA A 9 -6.17 -11.87 6.39
N ARG A 10 -7.32 -12.35 5.92
CA ARG A 10 -7.97 -11.87 4.71
C ARG A 10 -8.39 -10.41 4.84
N GLN A 11 -8.83 -9.99 6.03
CA GLN A 11 -9.14 -8.59 6.30
C GLN A 11 -7.88 -7.71 6.23
N VAL A 12 -6.77 -8.14 6.84
CA VAL A 12 -5.50 -7.40 6.77
C VAL A 12 -5.04 -7.23 5.32
N VAL A 13 -5.06 -8.30 4.52
CA VAL A 13 -4.68 -8.22 3.10
C VAL A 13 -5.60 -7.27 2.32
N ARG A 14 -6.92 -7.29 2.56
CA ARG A 14 -7.85 -6.35 1.92
C ARG A 14 -7.55 -4.90 2.27
N ASN A 15 -7.26 -4.62 3.55
CA ASN A 15 -6.93 -3.26 3.98
C ASN A 15 -5.62 -2.80 3.32
N LEU A 16 -4.59 -3.65 3.29
CA LEU A 16 -3.32 -3.33 2.63
C LEU A 16 -3.50 -3.04 1.14
N ILE A 17 -4.34 -3.80 0.44
CA ILE A 17 -4.63 -3.54 -0.98
C ILE A 17 -5.31 -2.17 -1.15
N ALA A 18 -6.29 -1.84 -0.30
CA ALA A 18 -6.98 -0.56 -0.36
C ALA A 18 -6.02 0.63 -0.10
N ASP A 19 -5.09 0.49 0.85
CA ASP A 19 -4.08 1.50 1.13
C ASP A 19 -3.12 1.66 -0.07
N VAL A 20 -2.67 0.56 -0.68
CA VAL A 20 -1.82 0.61 -1.88
C VAL A 20 -2.53 1.28 -3.05
N ASP A 21 -3.80 0.95 -3.30
CA ASP A 21 -4.59 1.59 -4.36
C ASP A 21 -4.70 3.11 -4.14
N LEU A 22 -4.94 3.53 -2.91
CA LEU A 22 -4.99 4.95 -2.54
C LEU A 22 -3.64 5.65 -2.77
N GLU A 23 -2.54 5.06 -2.31
CA GLU A 23 -1.20 5.64 -2.47
C GLU A 23 -0.76 5.70 -3.94
N LEU A 24 -1.09 4.69 -4.74
CA LEU A 24 -0.87 4.72 -6.19
C LEU A 24 -1.64 5.87 -6.84
N ALA A 25 -2.93 6.04 -6.48
CA ALA A 25 -3.73 7.14 -7.01
C ALA A 25 -3.15 8.52 -6.63
N LEU A 26 -2.75 8.70 -5.37
CA LEU A 26 -2.17 9.96 -4.88
C LEU A 26 -0.79 10.27 -5.49
N SER A 27 0.00 9.24 -5.78
CA SER A 27 1.31 9.39 -6.46
C SER A 27 1.21 9.48 -7.99
N GLY A 28 -0.01 9.42 -8.55
CA GLY A 28 -0.24 9.47 -9.99
C GLY A 28 0.19 8.21 -10.75
N ARG A 29 0.22 7.05 -10.07
CA ARG A 29 0.60 5.75 -10.61
C ARG A 29 -0.63 4.86 -10.78
N ARG A 30 -0.63 4.06 -11.84
CA ARG A 30 -1.74 3.14 -12.15
C ARG A 30 -1.41 1.69 -11.83
N SER A 31 -0.15 1.39 -11.54
CA SER A 31 0.29 0.06 -11.15
C SER A 31 1.56 0.10 -10.31
N VAL A 32 1.78 -0.97 -9.54
CA VAL A 32 3.00 -1.16 -8.74
C VAL A 32 4.26 -1.19 -9.61
N ALA A 33 4.15 -1.59 -10.88
CA ALA A 33 5.29 -1.61 -11.80
C ALA A 33 5.80 -0.20 -12.16
N GLU A 34 5.00 0.85 -11.94
CA GLU A 34 5.39 2.25 -12.15
C GLU A 34 6.01 2.87 -10.88
N VAL A 35 6.18 2.10 -9.79
CA VAL A 35 6.78 2.57 -8.54
C VAL A 35 8.29 2.40 -8.58
N ASP A 36 9.01 3.52 -8.43
CA ASP A 36 10.47 3.55 -8.39
C ASP A 36 11.02 4.58 -7.39
N ARG A 37 12.35 4.67 -7.29
CA ARG A 37 13.06 5.56 -6.35
C ARG A 37 12.77 7.05 -6.55
N SER A 38 12.30 7.48 -7.72
CA SER A 38 11.95 8.88 -7.99
C SER A 38 10.75 9.38 -7.18
N LEU A 39 9.91 8.47 -6.68
CA LEU A 39 8.74 8.80 -5.86
C LEU A 39 9.10 9.16 -4.40
N VAL A 40 10.34 8.91 -3.98
CA VAL A 40 10.78 9.16 -2.61
C VAL A 40 11.57 10.47 -2.55
N THR A 41 11.11 11.39 -1.72
CA THR A 41 11.84 12.62 -1.39
C THR A 41 12.38 12.56 0.04
N ARG A 42 13.53 13.19 0.28
CA ARG A 42 14.05 13.36 1.64
C ARG A 42 13.36 14.56 2.26
N PHE A 43 12.78 14.37 3.43
CA PHE A 43 12.32 15.48 4.24
C PHE A 43 13.51 16.00 5.07
N GLU A 44 13.93 17.24 4.83
CA GLU A 44 14.91 17.93 5.66
C GLU A 44 14.18 18.92 6.57
N ARG A 45 14.39 18.80 7.88
CA ARG A 45 13.87 19.70 8.92
C ARG A 45 14.93 20.67 9.38
#